data_AF-I1PID9-F1
#
_entry.id   AF-I1PID9-F1
#
_cell.length_a   1.000
_cell.length_b   1.000
_cell.length_c   1.000
_cell.angle_alpha   90.00
_cell.angle_beta   90.00
_cell.angle_gamma   90.00
#
_symmetry.space_group_name_H-M   'P 1'
#
loop_
_entity.id
_entity.type
_entity.pdbx_description
1 polymer ?
#
loop_
_entity_poly.entity_id
_entity_poly.type
_entity_poly.pdbx_seq_one_letter_code
_entity_poly.pdbx_strand_id
1 'polypeptide(L)'
;MVISNEWTRCAYYKEPKAKKFTNDVLNQKFWKDCAIVCQLSEPIVRVLRLVDSDERPAMGYLFAAFHASKDEIVKRFQRKKELVKPFLDYIDARWDRHFDKNLHAAGFWFNPNNQYNEELREKYNFTTSGVLDVIEKFAGKDLNLRSALTREMRIFRKGEGDFGRSTARNDRQHMLADEWWQTYGCSTPNLQKL
;
A
#
# COMPACT_ATOMS: atom_id res chain seq x y z
N MET A 1 1.16 38.57 -11.16
CA MET A 1 0.03 37.89 -10.47
C MET A 1 -1.29 38.29 -11.12
N VAL A 2 -2.32 37.44 -11.19
CA VAL A 2 -3.57 37.70 -11.97
C VAL A 2 -4.44 38.88 -11.49
N ILE A 3 -4.07 39.51 -10.37
CA ILE A 3 -4.68 40.74 -9.84
C ILE A 3 -3.83 42.00 -10.05
N SER A 4 -2.64 41.86 -10.66
CA SER A 4 -1.74 42.99 -10.88
C SER A 4 -2.24 43.92 -11.99
N ASN A 5 -1.88 45.21 -11.89
CA ASN A 5 -2.16 46.19 -12.93
C ASN A 5 -1.53 45.83 -14.28
N GLU A 6 -0.37 45.16 -14.26
CA GLU A 6 0.31 44.66 -15.45
C GLU A 6 -0.53 43.60 -16.17
N TRP A 7 -1.13 42.67 -15.42
CA TRP A 7 -2.01 41.63 -15.97
C TRP A 7 -3.31 42.20 -16.52
N THR A 8 -4.00 43.06 -15.78
CA THR A 8 -5.31 43.59 -16.18
C THR A 8 -5.24 44.54 -17.38
N ARG A 9 -4.08 45.16 -17.63
CA ARG A 9 -3.83 46.05 -18.78
C ARG A 9 -3.18 45.36 -19.98
N CYS A 10 -2.76 44.11 -19.82
CA CYS A 10 -2.13 43.32 -20.88
C CYS A 10 -3.09 43.05 -22.05
N ALA A 11 -2.56 42.99 -23.27
CA ALA A 11 -3.33 42.64 -24.47
C ALA A 11 -4.03 41.28 -24.35
N TYR A 12 -3.36 40.28 -23.75
CA TYR A 12 -3.89 38.94 -23.55
C TYR A 12 -5.13 38.92 -22.64
N TYR A 13 -5.25 39.82 -21.67
CA TYR A 13 -6.43 39.87 -20.79
C TYR A 13 -7.71 40.22 -21.55
N LYS A 14 -7.63 40.79 -22.75
CA LYS A 14 -8.80 41.04 -23.59
C LYS A 14 -9.37 39.75 -24.18
N GLU A 15 -8.57 38.69 -24.28
CA GLU A 15 -8.99 37.40 -24.82
C GLU A 15 -10.00 36.71 -23.89
N PRO A 16 -11.07 36.12 -24.44
CA PRO A 16 -12.07 35.40 -23.64
C PRO A 16 -11.48 34.30 -22.75
N LYS A 17 -10.44 33.58 -23.24
CA LYS A 17 -9.75 32.52 -22.50
C LYS A 17 -9.03 33.05 -21.26
N ALA A 18 -8.31 34.17 -21.39
CA ALA A 18 -7.58 34.79 -20.28
C ALA A 18 -8.52 35.35 -19.21
N LYS A 19 -9.65 35.93 -19.61
CA LYS A 19 -10.70 36.37 -18.67
C LYS A 19 -11.30 35.20 -17.91
N LYS A 20 -11.63 34.11 -18.60
CA LYS A 20 -12.13 32.88 -17.98
C LYS A 20 -11.12 32.33 -16.97
N PHE A 21 -9.85 32.18 -17.37
CA PHE A 21 -8.77 31.75 -16.47
C PHE A 21 -8.65 32.64 -15.24
N THR A 22 -8.68 33.97 -15.41
CA THR A 22 -8.61 34.91 -14.29
C THR A 22 -9.79 34.72 -13.33
N ASN A 23 -11.00 34.57 -13.86
CA ASN A 23 -12.20 34.32 -13.04
C ASN A 23 -12.10 32.99 -12.29
N ASP A 24 -11.62 31.92 -12.94
CA ASP A 24 -11.45 30.61 -12.32
C ASP A 24 -10.40 30.66 -11.20
N VAL A 25 -9.25 31.31 -11.43
CA VAL A 25 -8.17 31.47 -10.45
C VAL A 25 -8.60 32.36 -9.28
N LEU A 26 -9.48 33.33 -9.48
CA LEU A 26 -10.01 34.17 -8.38
C LEU A 26 -11.19 33.51 -7.66
N ASN A 27 -11.72 32.40 -8.16
CA ASN A 27 -12.85 31.71 -7.56
C ASN A 27 -12.41 30.95 -6.31
N GLN A 28 -12.90 31.35 -5.14
CA GLN A 28 -12.59 30.67 -3.88
C GLN A 28 -13.06 29.20 -3.87
N LYS A 29 -14.18 28.89 -4.56
CA LYS A 29 -14.67 27.52 -4.68
C LYS A 29 -13.69 26.64 -5.46
N PHE A 30 -13.06 27.16 -6.52
CA PHE A 30 -12.05 26.45 -7.29
C PHE A 30 -10.92 25.96 -6.37
N TRP A 31 -10.35 26.85 -5.57
CA TRP A 31 -9.26 26.47 -4.65
C TRP A 31 -9.70 25.52 -3.53
N LYS A 32 -10.93 25.66 -3.02
CA LYS A 32 -11.50 24.69 -2.08
C LYS A 32 -11.60 23.30 -2.70
N ASP A 33 -12.04 23.21 -3.94
CA ASP A 33 -12.14 21.95 -4.67
C ASP A 33 -10.74 21.37 -4.97
N CYS A 34 -9.76 22.19 -5.37
CA CYS A 34 -8.36 21.78 -5.53
C CYS A 34 -7.77 21.22 -4.23
N ALA A 35 -8.02 21.87 -3.09
CA ALA A 35 -7.56 21.40 -1.79
C ALA A 35 -8.15 20.02 -1.44
N ILE A 36 -9.43 19.78 -1.77
CA ILE A 36 -10.06 18.46 -1.61
C ILE A 36 -9.35 17.41 -2.48
N VAL A 37 -9.07 17.73 -3.75
CA VAL A 37 -8.36 16.81 -4.66
C VAL A 37 -6.96 16.46 -4.11
N CYS A 38 -6.20 17.45 -3.62
CA CYS A 38 -4.91 17.20 -2.98
C CYS A 38 -5.05 16.30 -1.75
N GLN A 39 -6.02 16.58 -0.87
CA GLN A 39 -6.25 15.79 0.34
C GLN A 39 -6.66 14.33 0.05
N LEU A 40 -7.40 14.09 -1.04
CA LEU A 40 -7.79 12.75 -1.50
C LEU A 40 -6.63 12.00 -2.17
N SER A 41 -5.83 12.68 -2.98
CA SER A 41 -4.77 12.05 -3.78
C SER A 41 -3.46 11.84 -3.01
N GLU A 42 -3.13 12.71 -2.05
CA GLU A 42 -1.87 12.64 -1.30
C GLU A 42 -1.59 11.29 -0.63
N PRO A 43 -2.53 10.62 0.07
CA PRO A 43 -2.29 9.27 0.59
C PRO A 43 -1.94 8.25 -0.49
N ILE A 44 -2.57 8.32 -1.66
CA ILE A 44 -2.30 7.42 -2.79
C ILE A 44 -0.95 7.72 -3.42
N VAL A 45 -0.59 9.00 -3.59
CA VAL A 45 0.73 9.40 -4.11
C VAL A 45 1.86 8.89 -3.21
N ARG A 46 1.66 8.84 -1.89
CA ARG A 46 2.63 8.22 -0.97
C ARG A 46 2.78 6.72 -1.18
N VAL A 47 1.68 6.00 -1.47
CA VAL A 47 1.74 4.57 -1.84
C VAL A 47 2.49 4.39 -3.17
N LEU A 48 2.24 5.25 -4.16
CA LEU A 48 2.95 5.19 -5.44
C LEU A 48 4.45 5.40 -5.26
N ARG A 49 4.86 6.38 -4.46
CA ARG A 49 6.28 6.61 -4.12
C ARG A 49 6.94 5.43 -3.41
N LEU A 50 6.18 4.69 -2.59
CA LEU A 50 6.67 3.47 -1.95
C LEU A 50 6.95 2.37 -2.98
N VAL A 51 6.10 2.23 -4.00
CA VAL A 51 6.24 1.20 -5.04
C VAL A 51 7.30 1.56 -6.07
N ASP A 52 7.49 2.86 -6.32
CA ASP A 52 8.49 3.40 -7.24
C ASP A 52 9.90 3.51 -6.62
N SER A 53 10.05 3.15 -5.34
CA SER A 53 11.34 3.18 -4.65
C SER A 53 12.17 1.95 -5.00
N ASP A 54 13.37 2.17 -5.54
CA ASP A 54 14.37 1.11 -5.77
C ASP A 54 15.12 0.71 -4.49
N GLU A 55 14.83 1.35 -3.34
CA GLU A 55 15.55 1.10 -2.08
C GLU A 55 15.15 -0.22 -1.41
N ARG A 56 13.91 -0.69 -1.61
CA ARG A 56 13.40 -1.92 -1.01
C ARG A 56 12.30 -2.58 -1.83
N PRO A 57 12.20 -3.92 -1.83
CA PRO A 57 11.11 -4.61 -2.50
C PRO A 57 9.73 -4.17 -1.98
N ALA A 58 8.93 -3.53 -2.84
CA ALA A 58 7.63 -2.98 -2.46
C ALA A 58 6.58 -4.03 -2.08
N MET A 59 6.79 -5.28 -2.51
CA MET A 59 5.83 -6.39 -2.42
C MET A 59 5.33 -6.64 -0.99
N GLY A 60 6.23 -6.53 0.00
CA GLY A 60 5.89 -6.74 1.41
C GLY A 60 5.25 -5.55 2.12
N TYR A 61 5.19 -4.37 1.48
CA TYR A 61 4.73 -3.13 2.10
C TYR A 61 3.48 -2.55 1.43
N LEU A 62 3.30 -2.81 0.12
CA LEU A 62 2.23 -2.25 -0.70
C LEU A 62 0.84 -2.50 -0.10
N PHE A 63 0.54 -3.72 0.31
CA PHE A 63 -0.78 -4.08 0.85
C PHE A 63 -1.17 -3.20 2.06
N ALA A 64 -0.31 -3.15 3.09
CA ALA A 64 -0.58 -2.35 4.28
C ALA A 64 -0.65 -0.86 3.96
N ALA A 65 0.26 -0.36 3.12
CA ALA A 65 0.28 1.05 2.72
C ALA A 65 -0.99 1.44 1.96
N PHE A 66 -1.46 0.58 1.06
CA PHE A 66 -2.70 0.77 0.32
C PHE A 66 -3.91 0.84 1.25
N HIS A 67 -4.07 -0.13 2.16
CA HIS A 67 -5.16 -0.11 3.13
C HIS A 67 -5.07 1.11 4.07
N ALA A 68 -3.89 1.44 4.57
CA ALA A 68 -3.68 2.61 5.41
C ALA A 68 -4.03 3.93 4.69
N SER A 69 -3.74 4.03 3.38
CA SER A 69 -4.09 5.21 2.59
C SER A 69 -5.61 5.41 2.50
N LYS A 70 -6.39 4.32 2.37
CA LYS A 70 -7.85 4.36 2.39
C LYS A 70 -8.38 4.78 3.76
N ASP A 71 -7.85 4.19 4.83
CA ASP A 71 -8.24 4.52 6.20
C ASP A 71 -7.98 6.00 6.50
N GLU A 72 -6.86 6.53 6.01
CA GLU A 72 -6.52 7.95 6.16
C GLU A 72 -7.49 8.85 5.39
N ILE A 73 -7.85 8.50 4.15
CA ILE A 73 -8.87 9.22 3.38
C ILE A 73 -10.20 9.25 4.15
N VAL A 74 -10.65 8.10 4.65
CA VAL A 74 -11.88 8.02 5.48
C VAL A 74 -11.77 8.90 6.71
N LYS A 75 -10.61 8.90 7.39
CA LYS A 75 -10.34 9.73 8.57
C LYS A 75 -10.36 11.23 8.26
N ARG A 76 -9.77 11.66 7.14
CA ARG A 76 -9.75 13.07 6.72
C ARG A 76 -11.16 13.60 6.41
N PHE A 77 -12.06 12.74 5.91
CA PHE A 77 -13.39 13.12 5.43
C PHE A 77 -14.54 12.48 6.24
N GLN A 78 -14.35 12.22 7.53
CA GLN A 78 -15.35 11.56 8.39
C GLN A 78 -16.75 12.20 8.36
N ARG A 79 -16.81 13.54 8.20
CA ARG A 79 -18.06 14.31 8.12
C ARG A 79 -18.63 14.43 6.70
N LYS A 80 -17.95 13.90 5.68
CA LYS A 80 -18.30 14.01 4.25
C LYS A 80 -18.16 12.66 3.54
N LYS A 81 -18.68 11.58 4.15
CA LYS A 81 -18.53 10.21 3.64
C LYS A 81 -19.04 10.04 2.21
N GLU A 82 -20.21 10.61 1.89
CA GLU A 82 -20.80 10.54 0.55
C GLU A 82 -19.93 11.18 -0.54
N LEU A 83 -19.15 12.21 -0.20
CA LEU A 83 -18.23 12.84 -1.16
C LEU A 83 -17.08 11.91 -1.52
N VAL A 84 -16.63 11.10 -0.58
CA VAL A 84 -15.43 10.26 -0.70
C VAL A 84 -15.73 8.86 -1.22
N LYS A 85 -16.95 8.37 -1.00
CA LYS A 85 -17.37 7.02 -1.39
C LYS A 85 -17.06 6.69 -2.86
N PRO A 86 -17.43 7.52 -3.87
CA PRO A 86 -17.10 7.20 -5.26
C PRO A 86 -15.60 7.09 -5.53
N PHE A 87 -14.79 7.83 -4.77
CA PHE A 87 -13.33 7.80 -4.88
C PHE A 87 -12.75 6.49 -4.32
N LEU A 88 -13.26 6.04 -3.17
CA LEU A 88 -12.89 4.75 -2.58
C LEU A 88 -13.32 3.58 -3.47
N ASP A 89 -14.53 3.65 -4.05
CA ASP A 89 -15.04 2.63 -4.98
C ASP A 89 -14.13 2.52 -6.22
N TYR A 90 -13.64 3.66 -6.74
CA TYR A 90 -12.69 3.65 -7.85
C TYR A 90 -11.32 3.07 -7.46
N ILE A 91 -10.83 3.41 -6.27
CA ILE A 91 -9.58 2.86 -5.71
C ILE A 91 -9.69 1.34 -5.57
N ASP A 92 -10.80 0.84 -5.03
CA ASP A 92 -11.05 -0.59 -4.87
C ASP A 92 -11.19 -1.31 -6.21
N ALA A 93 -11.95 -0.75 -7.16
CA ALA A 93 -12.06 -1.32 -8.49
C ALA A 93 -10.71 -1.40 -9.20
N ARG A 94 -9.81 -0.43 -8.96
CA ARG A 94 -8.45 -0.43 -9.53
C ARG A 94 -7.58 -1.49 -8.86
N TRP A 95 -7.65 -1.61 -7.53
CA TRP A 95 -6.97 -2.67 -6.77
C TRP A 95 -7.37 -4.04 -7.29
N ASP A 96 -8.68 -4.30 -7.34
CA ASP A 96 -9.28 -5.57 -7.72
C ASP A 96 -8.95 -5.99 -9.15
N ARG A 97 -8.83 -5.02 -10.07
CA ARG A 97 -8.56 -5.29 -11.49
C ARG A 97 -7.09 -5.57 -11.77
N HIS A 98 -6.18 -4.87 -11.11
CA HIS A 98 -4.77 -4.82 -11.51
C HIS A 98 -3.82 -5.57 -10.58
N PHE A 99 -4.24 -5.85 -9.35
CA PHE A 99 -3.37 -6.43 -8.34
C PHE A 99 -3.89 -7.81 -7.94
N ASP A 100 -3.01 -8.81 -7.96
CA ASP A 100 -3.33 -10.14 -7.44
C ASP A 100 -3.43 -10.02 -5.91
N LYS A 101 -4.66 -9.88 -5.41
CA LYS A 101 -4.95 -9.65 -3.98
C LYS A 101 -4.26 -10.66 -3.08
N ASN A 102 -4.22 -11.91 -3.52
CA ASN A 102 -3.65 -13.01 -2.75
C ASN A 102 -2.13 -12.91 -2.72
N LEU A 103 -1.51 -12.56 -3.85
CA LEU A 103 -0.07 -12.33 -3.91
C LEU A 103 0.36 -11.15 -3.03
N HIS A 104 -0.39 -10.02 -3.04
CA HIS A 104 -0.11 -8.87 -2.17
C HIS A 104 -0.39 -9.14 -0.69
N ALA A 105 -1.46 -9.87 -0.37
CA ALA A 105 -1.72 -10.35 0.97
C ALA A 105 -0.57 -11.27 1.47
N ALA A 106 -0.07 -12.15 0.59
CA ALA A 106 1.06 -13.02 0.91
C ALA A 106 2.36 -12.24 1.12
N GLY A 107 2.67 -11.26 0.25
CA GLY A 107 3.81 -10.37 0.44
C GLY A 107 3.79 -9.66 1.79
N PHE A 108 2.63 -9.11 2.18
CA PHE A 108 2.44 -8.53 3.50
C PHE A 108 2.68 -9.54 4.64
N TRP A 109 2.10 -10.74 4.50
CA TRP A 109 2.16 -11.79 5.51
C TRP A 109 3.57 -12.35 5.70
N PHE A 110 4.37 -12.46 4.64
CA PHE A 110 5.76 -12.92 4.70
C PHE A 110 6.75 -11.83 5.14
N ASN A 111 6.34 -10.57 5.22
CA ASN A 111 7.20 -9.52 5.76
C ASN A 111 7.34 -9.70 7.29
N PRO A 112 8.54 -9.94 7.84
CA PRO A 112 8.72 -10.22 9.26
C PRO A 112 8.35 -9.02 10.13
N ASN A 113 8.55 -7.78 9.66
CA ASN A 113 8.12 -6.60 10.40
C ASN A 113 6.60 -6.58 10.60
N ASN A 114 5.84 -6.97 9.57
CA ASN A 114 4.38 -6.99 9.61
C ASN A 114 3.86 -8.19 10.42
N GLN A 115 4.41 -9.40 10.16
CA GLN A 115 3.92 -10.64 10.76
C GLN A 115 4.06 -10.67 12.27
N TYR A 116 5.14 -10.07 12.79
CA TYR A 116 5.40 -10.00 14.21
C TYR A 116 5.00 -8.67 14.86
N ASN A 117 4.28 -7.81 14.14
CA ASN A 117 3.56 -6.68 14.71
C ASN A 117 2.13 -7.14 15.05
N GLU A 118 1.78 -7.10 16.33
CA GLU A 118 0.51 -7.63 16.82
C GLU A 118 -0.71 -6.89 16.27
N GLU A 119 -0.67 -5.55 16.25
CA GLU A 119 -1.76 -4.71 15.74
C GLU A 119 -2.01 -4.97 14.25
N LEU A 120 -0.95 -5.00 13.44
CA LEU A 120 -1.06 -5.27 12.01
C LEU A 120 -1.55 -6.69 11.73
N ARG A 121 -1.03 -7.67 12.47
CA ARG A 121 -1.43 -9.07 12.32
C ARG A 121 -2.89 -9.28 12.68
N GLU A 122 -3.40 -8.64 13.73
CA GLU A 122 -4.80 -8.72 14.11
C GLU A 122 -5.68 -8.03 13.08
N LYS A 123 -5.34 -6.80 12.69
CA LYS A 123 -6.08 -6.00 11.71
C LYS A 123 -6.20 -6.69 10.35
N TYR A 124 -5.16 -7.39 9.92
CA TYR A 124 -5.08 -8.03 8.60
C TYR A 124 -5.01 -9.56 8.68
N ASN A 125 -5.64 -10.16 9.70
CA ASN A 125 -5.59 -11.61 9.93
C ASN A 125 -6.07 -12.46 8.72
N PHE A 126 -6.98 -11.89 7.92
CA PHE A 126 -7.57 -12.49 6.72
C PHE A 126 -6.55 -12.72 5.59
N THR A 127 -5.39 -12.08 5.64
CA THR A 127 -4.28 -12.31 4.70
C THR A 127 -3.77 -13.75 4.73
N THR A 128 -4.01 -14.49 5.83
CA THR A 128 -3.70 -15.92 5.93
C THR A 128 -4.35 -16.73 4.81
N SER A 129 -5.61 -16.43 4.44
CA SER A 129 -6.29 -17.14 3.35
C SER A 129 -5.62 -16.88 2.00
N GLY A 130 -5.18 -15.64 1.76
CA GLY A 130 -4.43 -15.29 0.54
C GLY A 130 -3.10 -16.04 0.42
N VAL A 131 -2.40 -16.26 1.53
CA VAL A 131 -1.17 -17.09 1.55
C VAL A 131 -1.48 -18.55 1.19
N LEU A 132 -2.55 -19.11 1.73
CA LEU A 132 -2.97 -20.47 1.42
C LEU A 132 -3.31 -20.60 -0.07
N ASP A 133 -4.06 -19.66 -0.63
CA ASP A 133 -4.39 -19.63 -2.07
C ASP A 133 -3.11 -19.56 -2.94
N VAL A 134 -2.11 -18.76 -2.53
CA VAL A 134 -0.80 -18.68 -3.21
C VAL A 134 -0.07 -20.01 -3.15
N ILE A 135 -0.01 -20.65 -1.98
CA ILE A 135 0.62 -21.96 -1.79
C ILE A 135 -0.07 -23.03 -2.65
N GLU A 136 -1.41 -23.04 -2.69
CA GLU A 136 -2.17 -24.00 -3.49
C GLU A 136 -1.92 -23.82 -4.99
N LYS A 137 -1.88 -22.56 -5.45
CA LYS A 137 -1.57 -22.21 -6.84
C LYS A 137 -0.13 -22.57 -7.21
N PHE A 138 0.83 -22.30 -6.33
CA PHE A 138 2.26 -22.58 -6.54
C PHE A 138 2.56 -24.08 -6.54
N ALA A 139 2.09 -24.82 -5.54
CA ALA A 139 2.34 -26.25 -5.41
C ALA A 139 1.54 -27.08 -6.43
N GLY A 140 0.42 -26.55 -6.94
CA GLY A 140 -0.42 -27.24 -7.91
C GLY A 140 -0.86 -28.61 -7.38
N LYS A 141 -0.52 -29.68 -8.10
CA LYS A 141 -0.87 -31.07 -7.72
C LYS A 141 0.11 -31.72 -6.73
N ASP A 142 1.22 -31.06 -6.39
CA ASP A 142 2.19 -31.60 -5.43
C ASP A 142 1.68 -31.42 -3.99
N LEU A 143 1.03 -32.46 -3.48
CA LEU A 143 0.49 -32.49 -2.12
C LEU A 143 1.58 -32.49 -1.05
N ASN A 144 2.77 -33.02 -1.35
CA ASN A 144 3.88 -33.06 -0.42
C ASN A 144 4.47 -31.65 -0.24
N LEU A 145 4.70 -30.94 -1.35
CA LEU A 145 5.16 -29.55 -1.33
C LEU A 145 4.13 -28.65 -0.64
N ARG A 146 2.84 -28.80 -0.96
CA ARG A 146 1.77 -28.05 -0.30
C ARG A 146 1.77 -28.25 1.22
N SER A 147 1.87 -29.52 1.67
CA SER A 147 1.91 -29.85 3.09
C SER A 147 3.18 -29.31 3.77
N ALA A 148 4.32 -29.35 3.08
CA ALA A 148 5.57 -28.78 3.57
C ALA A 148 5.48 -27.26 3.74
N LEU A 149 4.98 -26.53 2.73
CA LEU A 149 4.79 -25.08 2.77
C LEU A 149 3.84 -24.67 3.90
N THR A 150 2.69 -25.36 4.06
CA THR A 150 1.75 -25.08 5.15
C THR A 150 2.36 -25.34 6.54
N ARG A 151 3.18 -26.39 6.68
CA ARG A 151 3.91 -26.66 7.94
C ARG A 151 4.92 -25.56 8.22
N GLU A 152 5.70 -25.15 7.23
CA GLU A 152 6.69 -24.09 7.35
C GLU A 152 6.05 -22.72 7.64
N MET A 153 4.85 -22.46 7.10
CA MET A 153 4.04 -21.28 7.41
C MET A 153 3.78 -21.18 8.92
N ARG A 154 3.50 -22.30 9.59
CA ARG A 154 3.34 -22.34 11.05
C ARG A 154 4.65 -22.06 11.79
N ILE A 155 5.77 -22.61 11.33
CA ILE A 155 7.10 -22.40 11.94
C ILE A 155 7.44 -20.90 11.92
N PHE A 156 7.34 -20.27 10.75
CA PHE A 156 7.55 -18.84 10.61
C PHE A 156 6.56 -18.04 11.47
N ARG A 157 5.25 -18.29 11.37
CA ARG A 157 4.26 -17.53 12.15
C ARG A 157 4.50 -17.54 13.66
N LYS A 158 5.03 -18.64 14.20
CA LYS A 158 5.32 -18.80 15.62
C LYS A 158 6.69 -18.29 16.04
N GLY A 159 7.54 -17.89 15.09
CA GLY A 159 8.93 -17.56 15.37
C GLY A 159 9.70 -18.75 15.94
N GLU A 160 9.41 -19.96 15.47
CA GLU A 160 10.14 -21.17 15.86
C GLU A 160 11.52 -21.22 15.18
N GLY A 161 12.50 -21.87 15.80
CA GLY A 161 13.86 -21.97 15.25
C GLY A 161 14.58 -20.63 15.17
N ASP A 162 15.22 -20.37 14.03
CA ASP A 162 16.11 -19.21 13.86
C ASP A 162 15.35 -17.88 13.81
N PHE A 163 14.07 -17.91 13.45
CA PHE A 163 13.18 -16.76 13.53
C PHE A 163 12.95 -16.25 14.96
N GLY A 164 13.13 -17.12 15.96
CA GLY A 164 12.91 -16.81 17.36
C GLY A 164 14.11 -16.15 18.04
N ARG A 165 15.28 -16.14 17.39
CA ARG A 165 16.54 -15.61 17.94
C ARG A 165 16.43 -14.12 18.24
N SER A 166 17.18 -13.66 19.25
CA SER A 166 17.22 -12.24 19.62
C SER A 166 17.65 -11.34 18.45
N THR A 167 18.63 -11.78 17.66
CA THR A 167 19.08 -11.06 16.46
C THR A 167 17.98 -10.97 15.41
N ALA A 168 17.29 -12.08 15.09
CA ALA A 168 16.17 -12.09 14.15
C ALA A 168 15.05 -11.12 14.56
N ARG A 169 14.75 -11.03 15.87
CA ARG A 169 13.74 -10.11 16.40
C ARG A 169 14.14 -8.64 16.28
N ASN A 170 15.43 -8.33 16.44
CA ASN A 170 15.95 -6.97 16.29
C ASN A 170 16.01 -6.58 14.81
N ASP A 171 16.53 -7.48 13.97
CA ASP A 171 16.82 -7.18 12.57
C ASP A 171 15.55 -7.00 11.73
N ARG A 172 14.42 -7.62 12.11
CA ARG A 172 13.18 -7.56 11.31
C ARG A 172 12.64 -6.15 11.05
N GLN A 173 13.04 -5.15 11.83
CA GLN A 173 12.63 -3.74 11.67
C GLN A 173 13.60 -2.91 10.82
N HIS A 174 14.84 -3.38 10.67
CA HIS A 174 15.95 -2.60 10.09
C HIS A 174 16.52 -3.23 8.83
N MET A 175 16.42 -4.55 8.71
CA MET A 175 16.88 -5.33 7.57
C MET A 175 15.78 -5.41 6.51
N LEU A 176 16.19 -5.48 5.24
CA LEU A 176 15.26 -5.76 4.17
C LEU A 176 14.67 -7.16 4.34
N ALA A 177 13.41 -7.34 3.95
CA ALA A 177 12.70 -8.59 4.22
C ALA A 177 13.39 -9.79 3.55
N ASP A 178 13.87 -9.64 2.33
CA ASP A 178 14.61 -10.65 1.57
C ASP A 178 15.94 -11.01 2.23
N GLU A 179 16.72 -10.04 2.67
CA GLU A 179 17.97 -10.28 3.41
C GLU A 179 17.71 -10.98 4.77
N TRP A 180 16.63 -10.60 5.45
CA TRP A 180 16.21 -11.23 6.70
C TRP A 180 15.82 -12.70 6.47
N TRP A 181 15.09 -12.98 5.39
CA TRP A 181 14.75 -14.34 4.97
C TRP A 181 15.98 -15.16 4.58
N GLN A 182 16.98 -14.56 3.92
CA GLN A 182 18.25 -15.24 3.62
C GLN A 182 19.00 -15.63 4.90
N THR A 183 18.97 -14.76 5.91
CA THR A 183 19.72 -14.94 7.17
C THR A 183 19.04 -15.93 8.12
N TYR A 184 17.71 -15.85 8.27
CA TYR A 184 16.97 -16.57 9.30
C TYR A 184 16.00 -17.64 8.77
N GLY A 185 15.80 -17.71 7.45
CA GLY A 185 14.83 -18.60 6.79
C GLY A 185 15.24 -20.06 6.65
N CYS A 186 16.42 -20.46 7.14
CA CYS A 186 16.96 -21.80 6.91
C CYS A 186 16.10 -22.94 7.50
N SER A 187 15.30 -22.66 8.54
CA SER A 187 14.35 -23.63 9.12
C SER A 187 13.11 -23.86 8.26
N THR A 188 12.92 -23.09 7.19
CA THR A 188 11.77 -23.17 6.27
C THR A 188 12.24 -23.05 4.81
N PRO A 189 12.95 -24.07 4.29
CA PRO A 189 13.59 -24.01 2.97
C PRO A 189 12.61 -24.00 1.80
N ASN A 190 11.36 -24.44 1.98
CA ASN A 190 10.35 -24.37 0.92
C ASN A 190 9.74 -22.97 0.86
N LEU A 191 9.42 -22.36 2.01
CA LEU A 191 8.95 -20.97 2.06
C LEU A 191 9.99 -19.98 1.55
N GLN A 192 11.27 -20.20 1.84
CA GLN A 192 12.34 -19.32 1.35
C GLN A 192 12.44 -19.31 -0.20
N LYS A 193 11.88 -20.32 -0.88
CA LYS A 193 11.87 -20.46 -2.34
C LYS A 193 10.53 -20.11 -2.99
N LEU A 194 9.50 -19.87 -2.18
CA LEU A 194 8.14 -19.54 -2.63
C LEU A 194 8.10 -18.12 -3.21
#